data_AF-A0A7L5E523-F1
#
_entry.id   AF-A0A7L5E523-F1
#
_cell.length_a   1.000
_cell.length_b   1.000
_cell.length_c   1.000
_cell.angle_alpha   90.00
_cell.angle_beta   90.00
_cell.angle_gamma   90.00
#
_symmetry.space_group_name_H-M   'P 1'
#
loop_
_entity.id
_entity.type
_entity.pdbx_description
1 polymer ?
#
loop_
_entity_poly.entity_id
_entity_poly.type
_entity_poly.pdbx_seq_one_letter_code
_entity_poly.pdbx_strand_id
1 'polypeptide(L)' 'MEQQFDAILTGSDSPIEGIVNLINYNGVEQAYAFTAIDNTLHLIIAKDNHGHWVRIAGTDPYFAGWVDELAEQINNQQ' A
#
# COMPACT_ATOMS: atom_id res chain seq x y z
N MET A 1 -2.41 14.30 10.28
CA MET A 1 -0.97 14.10 10.06
C MET A 1 -0.85 13.48 8.68
N GLU A 2 -0.17 14.16 7.77
CA GLU A 2 0.05 13.68 6.41
C GLU A 2 1.32 12.83 6.46
N GLN A 3 1.17 11.51 6.68
CA GLN A 3 2.30 10.58 6.59
C GLN A 3 2.43 10.14 5.14
N GLN A 4 3.50 10.59 4.50
CA GLN A 4 3.85 10.27 3.12
C GLN A 4 5.30 9.82 3.06
N PHE A 5 5.57 8.74 2.32
CA PHE A 5 6.92 8.21 2.13
C PHE A 5 7.05 7.47 0.80
N ASP A 6 8.29 7.36 0.31
CA ASP A 6 8.63 6.59 -0.89
C ASP A 6 8.69 5.09 -0.56
N ALA A 7 8.14 4.25 -1.44
CA ALA A 7 8.14 2.80 -1.31
C ALA A 7 8.49 2.15 -2.64
N ILE A 8 9.06 0.95 -2.56
CA ILE A 8 9.39 0.14 -3.73
C ILE A 8 8.77 -1.24 -3.52
N LEU A 9 7.97 -1.70 -4.47
CA LEU A 9 7.39 -3.05 -4.47
C LEU A 9 8.17 -3.94 -5.42
N THR A 10 8.74 -5.03 -4.91
CA THR A 10 9.65 -5.93 -5.63
C THR A 10 9.00 -7.26 -6.01
N GLY A 11 7.74 -7.49 -5.63
CA GLY A 11 7.00 -8.74 -5.90
C GLY A 11 6.68 -9.06 -7.38
N SER A 12 7.06 -8.21 -8.34
CA SER A 12 6.87 -8.42 -9.80
C SER A 12 8.20 -8.67 -10.53
N ASP A 13 8.14 -8.99 -11.83
CA ASP A 13 9.32 -9.13 -12.70
C ASP A 13 10.25 -7.91 -12.70
N SER A 14 9.75 -6.74 -12.31
CA SER A 14 10.51 -5.51 -12.12
C SER A 14 10.03 -4.76 -10.88
N PRO A 15 10.93 -4.06 -10.17
CA PRO A 15 10.54 -3.23 -9.04
C PRO A 15 9.62 -2.08 -9.49
N ILE A 16 8.60 -1.80 -8.69
CA ILE A 16 7.65 -0.72 -8.90
C ILE A 16 7.88 0.35 -7.85
N GLU A 17 8.40 1.49 -8.27
CA GLU A 17 8.60 2.65 -7.40
C GLU A 17 7.31 3.45 -7.27
N GLY A 18 6.99 3.88 -6.06
CA GLY A 18 5.76 4.59 -5.78
C GLY A 18 5.79 5.38 -4.49
N ILE A 19 4.70 6.12 -4.28
CA ILE A 19 4.50 6.97 -3.12
C ILE A 19 3.37 6.38 -2.30
N VAL A 20 3.60 6.26 -1.00
CA VAL A 20 2.60 5.83 -0.02
C VAL A 20 2.07 7.04 0.71
N ASN A 21 0.74 7.14 0.81
CA ASN A 21 0.05 8.17 1.58
C ASN A 21 -0.88 7.53 2.61
N LEU A 22 -0.84 8.01 3.85
CA LEU A 22 -1.89 7.74 4.83
C LEU A 22 -3.16 8.51 4.41
N ILE A 23 -4.25 7.79 4.22
CA ILE A 23 -5.53 8.33 3.75
C ILE A 23 -6.69 7.82 4.61
N ASN A 24 -7.78 8.59 4.57
CA ASN A 24 -9.09 8.11 5.02
C ASN A 24 -9.82 7.53 3.81
N TYR A 25 -10.17 6.24 3.84
CA TYR A 25 -10.83 5.58 2.71
C TYR A 25 -12.08 4.82 3.17
N ASN A 26 -13.25 5.17 2.64
CA ASN A 26 -14.54 4.52 2.95
C ASN A 26 -14.81 4.33 4.46
N GLY A 27 -14.47 5.32 5.29
CA GLY A 27 -14.65 5.27 6.74
C GLY A 27 -13.53 4.57 7.51
N VAL A 28 -12.47 4.10 6.83
CA VAL A 28 -11.25 3.59 7.44
C VAL A 28 -10.26 4.73 7.59
N GLU A 29 -9.98 5.14 8.83
CA GLU A 29 -9.11 6.30 9.15
C GLU A 29 -7.60 6.02 9.03
N GLN A 30 -7.21 4.74 8.92
CA GLN A 30 -5.81 4.31 8.88
C GLN A 30 -5.54 3.42 7.65
N ALA A 31 -5.98 3.89 6.48
CA ALA A 31 -5.68 3.24 5.22
C ALA A 31 -4.42 3.85 4.59
N TYR A 32 -3.65 3.03 3.88
CA TYR A 32 -2.45 3.45 3.18
C TYR A 32 -2.65 3.23 1.69
N ALA A 33 -2.45 4.28 0.89
CA ALA A 33 -2.54 4.24 -0.55
C ALA A 33 -1.16 4.35 -1.18
N PHE A 34 -0.71 3.27 -1.80
CA PHE A 34 0.43 3.24 -2.69
C PHE A 34 -0.01 3.64 -4.11
N THR A 35 0.73 4.56 -4.72
CA THR A 35 0.58 4.94 -6.14
C THR A 35 1.93 4.88 -6.80
N ALA A 36 2.05 4.02 -7.81
CA ALA A 36 3.26 3.90 -8.61
C ALA A 36 3.51 5.19 -9.41
N ILE A 37 4.79 5.56 -9.54
CA ILE A 37 5.20 6.77 -10.27
C ILE A 37 4.88 6.66 -11.76
N ASP A 38 4.93 5.44 -12.30
CA ASP A 38 4.58 5.12 -13.69
C ASP A 38 3.06 4.98 -13.94
N ASN A 39 2.23 5.19 -12.91
CA ASN A 39 0.78 5.02 -12.91
C ASN A 39 0.30 3.62 -13.30
N THR A 40 1.14 2.58 -13.20
CA THR A 40 0.76 1.21 -13.54
C THR A 40 0.02 0.51 -12.40
N LEU A 41 0.29 0.91 -11.15
CA LEU A 41 -0.24 0.28 -9.95
C LEU A 41 -0.75 1.32 -8.95
N HIS A 42 -2.00 1.13 -8.53
CA HIS A 42 -2.55 1.76 -7.34
C HIS A 42 -2.97 0.65 -6.38
N LEU A 43 -2.61 0.76 -5.11
CA LEU A 43 -2.93 -0.23 -4.08
C LEU A 43 -3.33 0.48 -2.80
N ILE A 44 -4.51 0.15 -2.27
CA ILE A 44 -4.98 0.67 -0.99
C ILE A 44 -5.12 -0.49 -0.01
N ILE A 45 -4.45 -0.37 1.12
CA ILE A 45 -4.45 -1.38 2.19
C ILE A 45 -4.90 -0.78 3.51
N ALA A 46 -5.47 -1.61 4.37
CA ALA A 46 -5.79 -1.26 5.74
C ALA A 46 -5.69 -2.49 6.65
N LYS A 47 -5.65 -2.26 7.96
CA LYS A 47 -5.78 -3.36 8.93
C LYS A 47 -7.24 -3.83 9.01
N ASP A 48 -7.43 -5.14 8.99
CA ASP A 48 -8.71 -5.79 9.26
C ASP A 48 -9.02 -5.81 10.78
N ASN A 49 -10.14 -6.43 11.15
CA ASN A 49 -10.55 -6.56 12.56
C ASN A 49 -9.60 -7.41 13.42
N HIS A 50 -8.69 -8.18 12.81
CA HIS A 50 -7.66 -8.96 13.49
C HIS A 50 -6.30 -8.24 13.51
N GLY A 51 -6.21 -7.05 12.92
CA GLY A 51 -4.97 -6.28 12.83
C GLY A 51 -4.07 -6.69 11.66
N HIS A 52 -4.53 -7.55 10.75
CA HIS A 52 -3.78 -7.96 9.57
C HIS A 52 -3.96 -6.96 8.44
N TRP A 53 -2.88 -6.66 7.72
CA TRP A 53 -2.93 -5.81 6.54
C TRP A 53 -3.61 -6.55 5.39
N VAL A 54 -4.64 -5.93 4.81
CA VAL A 54 -5.40 -6.47 3.68
C VAL A 54 -5.62 -5.39 2.62
N ARG A 55 -5.68 -5.81 1.35
CA ARG A 55 -6.10 -4.94 0.25
C ARG A 55 -7.59 -4.61 0.42
N ILE A 56 -7.93 -3.33 0.29
CA ILE A 56 -9.32 -2.84 0.31
C ILE A 56 -9.73 -2.16 -1.01
N ALA A 57 -8.77 -1.74 -1.84
CA ALA A 57 -8.99 -1.21 -3.19
C ALA A 57 -7.67 -1.19 -3.99
N GLY A 58 -7.74 -0.89 -5.29
CA GLY A 58 -6.57 -0.74 -6.15
C GLY A 58 -6.77 -1.31 -7.55
N THR A 59 -5.74 -1.24 -8.38
CA THR A 59 -5.69 -1.76 -9.75
C THR A 59 -5.62 -3.28 -9.77
N ASP A 60 -6.22 -3.89 -10.80
CA ASP A 60 -6.09 -5.32 -11.12
C ASP A 60 -5.31 -5.50 -12.44
N PRO A 61 -4.53 -6.60 -12.61
CA PRO A 61 -4.36 -7.74 -11.72
C PRO A 61 -3.49 -7.43 -10.48
N TYR A 62 -3.70 -8.21 -9.42
CA TYR A 62 -3.05 -7.99 -8.13
C TYR A 62 -2.18 -9.18 -7.70
N PHE A 63 -1.02 -8.87 -7.14
CA PHE A 63 -0.12 -9.83 -6.53
C PHE A 63 -0.18 -9.75 -5.00
N ALA A 64 -0.53 -10.88 -4.36
CA ALA A 64 -0.70 -10.97 -2.90
C ALA A 64 0.50 -10.40 -2.11
N GLY A 65 1.72 -10.72 -2.56
CA GLY A 65 2.95 -10.33 -1.87
C GLY A 65 3.19 -8.82 -1.80
N TRP A 66 2.53 -8.01 -2.64
CA TRP A 66 2.64 -6.54 -2.52
C TRP A 66 1.99 -5.99 -1.26
N VAL A 67 0.96 -6.65 -0.70
CA VAL A 67 0.38 -6.21 0.58
C VAL A 67 1.35 -6.49 1.72
N ASP A 68 1.95 -7.68 1.74
CA ASP A 68 2.91 -8.07 2.77
C ASP A 68 4.14 -7.15 2.74
N GLU A 69 4.70 -6.91 1.55
CA GLU A 69 5.87 -6.04 1.37
C GLU A 69 5.57 -4.58 1.76
N LEU A 70 4.41 -4.05 1.34
CA LEU A 70 4.01 -2.69 1.71
C LEU A 70 3.76 -2.57 3.22
N ALA A 71 3.16 -3.59 3.84
CA ALA A 71 2.94 -3.64 5.28
C ALA A 71 4.24 -3.62 6.08
N GLU A 72 5.26 -4.36 5.64
CA GLU A 72 6.59 -4.32 6.26
C GLU A 72 7.20 -2.92 6.19
N GLN A 73 7.09 -2.25 5.03
CA GLN A 73 7.61 -0.89 4.85
C GLN A 73 6.87 0.12 5.75
N ILE A 74 5.53 0.05 5.83
CA ILE A 74 4.75 0.92 6.74
C ILE A 74 5.20 0.74 8.20
N ASN A 75 5.36 -0.50 8.65
CA ASN A 75 5.78 -0.79 10.02
C ASN A 75 7.20 -0.27 10.32
N ASN A 76 8.08 -0.20 9.32
CA ASN A 76 9.45 0.32 9.45
C ASN A 76 9.52 1.87 9.43
N GLN A 77 8.44 2.54 9.00
CA GLN A 77 8.34 4.01 8.94
C GLN A 77 7.60 4.62 10.15
N GLN A 78 7.18 3.80 11.13
CA GLN A 78 6.53 4.22 12.38
C GLN A 78 7.52 4.23 13.55
#